data_AF-I7J2V1-F1
#
_entry.id   AF-I7J2V1-F1
#
_cell.length_a   1.000
_cell.length_b   1.000
_cell.length_c   1.000
_cell.angle_alpha   90.00
_cell.angle_beta   90.00
_cell.angle_gamma   90.00
#
_symmetry.space_group_name_H-M   'P 1'
#
loop_
_entity.id
_entity.type
_entity.pdbx_description
1 polymer ?
#
loop_
_entity_poly.entity_id
_entity_poly.type
_entity_poly.pdbx_seq_one_letter_code
_entity_poly.pdbx_strand_id
1 'polypeptide(L)'
;MAEETKKLNLYYLSDNNFDCVPVLVPIELTFNTYPFIIDAPKDMNKPKYDWTHSRWIDQTNADNQNKIADLQDAINEKDKQVTELQTGISEFKEQTQAMTSAISNLTTLVTQALQSTKGAE
;
A
#
# COMPACT_ATOMS: atom_id res chain seq x y z
N MET A 1 44.79 33.70 -30.16
CA MET A 1 43.89 33.50 -29.01
C MET A 1 43.33 32.10 -29.16
N ALA A 2 43.68 31.20 -28.25
CA ALA A 2 43.18 29.82 -28.31
C ALA A 2 41.72 29.83 -27.83
N GLU A 3 40.82 29.36 -28.69
CA GLU A 3 39.42 29.17 -28.36
C GLU A 3 39.35 27.95 -27.42
N GLU A 4 39.08 28.19 -26.13
CA GLU A 4 38.88 27.10 -25.18
C GLU A 4 37.65 26.30 -25.62
N THR A 5 37.87 25.09 -26.13
CA THR A 5 36.79 24.15 -26.44
C THR A 5 36.04 23.82 -25.17
N LYS A 6 34.84 24.36 -25.04
CA LYS A 6 33.96 24.13 -23.89
C LYS A 6 33.57 22.65 -23.85
N LYS A 7 34.05 21.92 -22.84
CA LYS A 7 33.71 20.50 -22.63
C LYS A 7 32.20 20.37 -22.45
N LEU A 8 31.57 19.50 -23.24
CA LEU A 8 30.16 19.14 -23.10
C LEU A 8 30.05 17.85 -22.30
N ASN A 9 29.12 17.82 -21.35
CA ASN A 9 28.79 16.64 -20.55
C ASN A 9 27.42 16.12 -20.98
N LEU A 10 27.26 14.80 -21.03
CA LEU A 10 26.00 14.14 -21.38
C LEU A 10 25.13 13.95 -20.14
N TYR A 11 23.90 14.44 -20.19
CA TYR A 11 22.87 14.25 -19.18
C TYR A 11 21.54 13.87 -19.83
N TYR A 12 20.52 13.65 -19.00
CA TYR A 12 19.19 13.25 -19.45
C TYR A 12 18.14 14.21 -18.91
N LEU A 13 17.28 14.72 -19.78
CA LEU A 13 16.09 15.48 -19.41
C LEU A 13 15.00 14.51 -19.01
N SER A 14 14.46 14.73 -17.81
CA SER A 14 13.24 14.07 -17.36
C SER A 14 12.36 15.07 -16.62
N ASP A 15 11.23 15.43 -17.22
CA ASP A 15 10.25 16.37 -16.68
C ASP A 15 8.83 16.00 -17.16
N ASN A 16 7.90 16.95 -17.12
CA ASN A 16 6.52 16.71 -17.58
C ASN A 16 6.40 16.47 -19.09
N ASN A 17 7.36 16.93 -19.89
CA ASN A 17 7.35 16.88 -21.34
C ASN A 17 8.33 15.84 -21.92
N PHE A 18 9.38 15.51 -21.17
CA PHE A 18 10.44 14.61 -21.59
C PHE A 18 10.60 13.48 -20.57
N ASP A 19 10.66 12.23 -21.02
CA ASP A 19 10.78 11.10 -20.09
C ASP A 19 12.25 10.76 -19.78
N CYS A 20 13.12 10.72 -20.79
CA CYS A 20 14.56 10.51 -20.63
C CYS A 20 15.32 10.90 -21.92
N VAL A 21 15.43 12.18 -22.21
CA VAL A 21 16.03 12.67 -23.47
C VAL A 21 17.50 13.04 -23.26
N PRO A 22 18.47 12.47 -24.01
CA PRO A 22 19.87 12.83 -23.88
C PRO A 22 20.12 14.28 -24.32
N VAL A 23 20.91 15.00 -23.54
CA VAL A 23 21.22 16.42 -23.73
C VAL A 23 22.69 16.66 -23.41
N LEU A 24 23.34 17.48 -24.23
CA LEU A 24 24.72 17.93 -24.00
C LEU A 24 24.69 19.29 -23.29
N VAL A 25 25.33 19.37 -22.13
CA VAL A 25 25.35 20.56 -21.29
C VAL A 25 26.80 20.98 -21.02
N PRO A 26 27.15 22.27 -21.12
CA PRO A 26 28.52 22.75 -20.91
C PRO A 26 28.89 22.95 -19.42
N ILE A 27 28.02 22.55 -18.50
CA ILE A 27 28.27 22.58 -17.05
C ILE A 27 28.40 21.15 -16.54
N GLU A 28 29.14 20.97 -15.46
CA GLU A 28 29.25 19.69 -14.76
C GLU A 28 28.24 19.64 -13.61
N LEU A 29 27.36 18.66 -13.65
CA LEU A 29 26.41 18.31 -12.61
C LEU A 29 26.92 17.09 -11.86
N THR A 30 26.92 17.15 -10.53
CA THR A 30 27.32 16.05 -9.64
C THR A 30 26.15 15.35 -8.97
N PHE A 31 24.93 15.87 -9.17
CA PHE A 31 23.68 15.31 -8.66
C PHE A 31 22.51 15.69 -9.59
N ASN A 32 21.43 14.91 -9.50
CA ASN A 32 20.21 15.16 -10.25
C ASN A 32 19.63 16.53 -9.85
N THR A 33 19.45 17.39 -10.85
CA THR A 33 18.97 18.77 -10.67
C THR A 33 17.88 19.03 -11.68
N TYR A 34 16.63 19.19 -11.25
CA TYR A 34 15.49 19.34 -12.16
C TYR A 34 15.76 20.38 -13.25
N PRO A 35 15.58 20.04 -14.54
CA PRO A 35 15.07 18.78 -15.11
C PRO A 35 16.16 17.76 -15.53
N PHE A 36 17.43 17.97 -15.17
CA PHE A 36 18.59 17.19 -15.60
C PHE A 36 18.97 16.07 -14.64
N ILE A 37 19.32 14.91 -15.21
CA ILE A 37 19.70 13.71 -14.47
C ILE A 37 21.06 13.24 -14.97
N ILE A 38 21.92 12.86 -14.02
CA ILE A 38 23.31 12.55 -14.32
C ILE A 38 23.49 11.17 -14.94
N ASP A 39 22.58 10.23 -14.66
CA ASP A 39 22.62 8.85 -15.14
C ASP A 39 21.24 8.34 -15.56
N ALA A 40 21.18 7.64 -16.71
CA ALA A 40 19.99 6.96 -17.22
C ALA A 40 20.01 5.46 -16.90
N PRO A 41 18.83 4.83 -16.72
CA PRO A 41 18.73 3.39 -16.47
C PRO A 41 18.96 2.63 -17.78
N LYS A 42 19.63 1.48 -17.70
CA LYS A 42 19.97 0.65 -18.87
C LYS A 42 18.89 -0.38 -19.21
N ASP A 43 18.10 -0.79 -18.22
CA ASP A 43 17.17 -1.92 -18.32
C ASP A 43 15.70 -1.49 -18.26
N MET A 44 15.38 -0.29 -18.76
CA MET A 44 14.01 0.24 -18.81
C MET A 44 13.61 0.60 -20.24
N ASN A 45 12.36 0.32 -20.57
CA ASN A 45 11.79 0.54 -21.90
C ASN A 45 11.33 1.99 -22.09
N LYS A 46 10.65 2.56 -21.08
CA LYS A 46 10.20 3.96 -21.09
C LYS A 46 10.51 4.64 -19.76
N PRO A 47 11.78 4.91 -19.48
CA PRO A 47 12.19 5.49 -18.21
C PRO A 47 11.72 6.94 -18.11
N LYS A 48 11.08 7.27 -16.99
CA LYS A 48 10.81 8.62 -16.50
C LYS A 48 11.31 8.73 -15.08
N TYR A 49 11.89 9.87 -14.71
CA TYR A 49 12.35 10.07 -13.35
C TYR A 49 11.25 10.69 -12.50
N ASP A 50 10.95 10.01 -11.41
CA ASP A 50 10.05 10.47 -10.37
C ASP A 50 10.84 11.37 -9.41
N TRP A 51 10.68 12.68 -9.57
CA TRP A 51 11.34 13.69 -8.74
C TRP A 51 10.84 13.71 -7.29
N THR A 52 9.61 13.24 -7.03
CA THR A 52 9.06 13.16 -5.68
C THR A 52 9.72 12.03 -4.89
N HIS A 53 9.95 10.90 -5.52
CA HIS A 53 10.53 9.72 -4.88
C HIS A 53 12.01 9.51 -5.21
N SER A 54 12.62 10.40 -6.00
CA SER A 54 14.02 10.36 -6.43
C SER A 54 14.44 9.02 -7.05
N ARG A 55 13.65 8.50 -8.00
CA ARG A 55 13.92 7.21 -8.66
C ARG A 55 13.43 7.18 -10.11
N TRP A 56 14.04 6.31 -10.91
CA TRP A 56 13.52 5.97 -12.24
C TRP A 56 12.28 5.07 -12.13
N ILE A 57 11.29 5.34 -12.98
CA ILE A 57 10.09 4.52 -13.18
C ILE A 57 9.96 4.17 -14.67
N ASP A 58 9.57 2.93 -14.97
CA ASP A 58 9.22 2.55 -16.33
C ASP A 58 7.72 2.83 -16.55
N GLN A 59 7.40 3.60 -17.58
CA GLN A 59 6.04 3.98 -17.93
C GLN A 59 5.36 3.04 -18.93
N THR A 60 5.93 1.85 -19.15
CA THR A 60 5.28 0.86 -20.00
C THR A 60 3.97 0.35 -19.41
N ASN A 61 3.04 0.01 -20.31
CA ASN A 61 1.78 -0.60 -19.93
C ASN A 61 1.98 -1.93 -19.19
N ALA A 62 3.06 -2.66 -19.46
CA ALA A 62 3.39 -3.93 -18.80
C ALA A 62 3.67 -3.73 -17.30
N ASP A 63 4.49 -2.76 -16.93
CA ASP A 63 4.78 -2.45 -15.52
C ASP A 63 3.53 -1.96 -14.77
N ASN A 64 2.70 -1.17 -15.45
CA ASN A 64 1.41 -0.76 -14.89
C ASN A 64 0.45 -1.95 -14.73
N GLN A 65 0.41 -2.89 -15.68
CA GLN A 65 -0.38 -4.12 -15.59
C GLN A 65 0.09 -5.02 -14.45
N ASN A 66 1.40 -5.18 -14.26
CA ASN A 66 1.94 -5.95 -13.13
C ASN A 66 1.55 -5.31 -11.79
N LYS A 67 1.69 -3.99 -11.65
CA LYS A 67 1.24 -3.28 -10.44
C LYS A 67 -0.26 -3.44 -10.20
N ILE A 68 -1.07 -3.42 -11.26
CA ILE A 68 -2.52 -3.65 -11.16
C ILE A 68 -2.80 -5.08 -10.67
N ALA A 69 -2.09 -6.08 -11.21
CA ALA A 69 -2.23 -7.47 -10.79
C ALA A 69 -1.83 -7.66 -9.30
N ASP A 70 -0.69 -7.10 -8.89
CA ASP A 70 -0.23 -7.14 -7.50
C ASP A 70 -1.25 -6.49 -6.54
N LEU A 71 -1.84 -5.36 -6.95
CA LEU A 71 -2.88 -4.68 -6.18
C LEU A 71 -4.17 -5.51 -6.12
N GLN A 72 -4.55 -6.18 -7.20
CA GLN A 72 -5.71 -7.07 -7.23
C GLN A 72 -5.52 -8.26 -6.30
N ASP A 73 -4.34 -8.87 -6.28
CA ASP A 73 -4.02 -9.96 -5.36
C ASP A 73 -4.05 -9.50 -3.90
N ALA A 74 -3.50 -8.31 -3.61
CA ALA A 74 -3.56 -7.72 -2.28
C ALA A 74 -5.00 -7.44 -1.83
N ILE A 75 -5.86 -6.96 -2.73
CA ILE A 75 -7.29 -6.74 -2.46
C ILE A 75 -8.00 -8.07 -2.16
N ASN A 76 -7.78 -9.10 -2.99
CA ASN A 76 -8.39 -10.41 -2.81
C ASN A 76 -8.04 -11.03 -1.45
N GLU A 77 -6.77 -10.93 -1.04
CA GLU A 77 -6.31 -11.40 0.27
C GLU A 77 -6.97 -10.61 1.41
N LYS A 78 -7.12 -9.30 1.26
CA LYS A 78 -7.82 -8.47 2.25
C LYS A 78 -9.31 -8.80 2.34
N ASP A 79 -9.98 -9.05 1.22
CA ASP A 79 -11.39 -9.45 1.21
C ASP A 79 -11.61 -10.81 1.89
N LYS A 80 -10.67 -11.74 1.72
CA LYS A 80 -10.67 -13.02 2.44
C LYS A 80 -10.55 -12.80 3.95
N GLN A 81 -9.58 -11.97 4.39
CA GLN A 81 -9.42 -11.63 5.81
C GLN A 81 -10.68 -10.97 6.40
N VAL A 82 -11.34 -10.09 5.65
CA VAL A 82 -12.61 -9.47 6.07
C VAL A 82 -13.69 -10.53 6.24
N THR A 83 -13.82 -11.46 5.30
CA THR A 83 -14.80 -12.55 5.36
C THR A 83 -14.56 -13.45 6.58
N GLU A 84 -13.32 -13.81 6.86
CA GLU A 84 -12.94 -14.61 8.03
C GLU A 84 -13.30 -13.90 9.35
N LEU A 85 -13.01 -12.60 9.44
CA LEU A 85 -13.39 -11.80 10.61
C LEU A 85 -14.90 -11.69 10.79
N GLN A 86 -15.67 -11.53 9.70
CA GLN A 86 -17.13 -11.48 9.75
C GLN A 86 -17.74 -12.81 10.24
N THR A 87 -17.19 -13.93 9.80
CA THR A 87 -17.55 -15.26 10.31
C THR A 87 -17.28 -15.36 11.80
N GLY A 88 -16.07 -15.01 12.25
CA GLY A 88 -15.70 -15.04 13.66
C GLY A 88 -16.60 -14.15 14.54
N ILE A 89 -16.98 -12.96 14.06
CA ILE A 89 -17.94 -12.07 14.76
C ILE A 89 -19.31 -12.76 14.92
N SER A 90 -19.77 -13.45 13.88
CA SER A 90 -21.06 -14.14 13.90
C SER A 90 -21.05 -15.28 14.93
N GLU A 91 -19.99 -16.10 14.94
CA GLU A 91 -19.81 -17.18 15.92
C GLU A 91 -19.73 -16.64 17.36
N PHE A 92 -18.97 -15.56 17.59
CA PHE A 92 -18.89 -14.93 18.92
C PHE A 92 -20.25 -14.38 19.39
N LYS A 93 -21.04 -13.82 18.47
CA LYS A 93 -22.38 -13.32 18.77
C LYS A 93 -23.32 -14.45 19.20
N GLU A 94 -23.28 -15.59 18.51
CA GLU A 94 -24.05 -16.78 18.88
C GLU A 94 -23.66 -17.32 20.25
N GLN A 95 -22.34 -17.43 20.52
CA GLN A 95 -21.85 -17.85 21.84
C GLN A 95 -22.31 -16.90 22.96
N THR A 96 -22.25 -15.59 22.71
CA THR A 96 -22.71 -14.57 23.67
C THR A 96 -24.20 -14.69 23.97
N GLN A 97 -25.02 -14.95 22.95
CA GLN A 97 -26.45 -15.19 23.12
C GLN A 97 -26.71 -16.45 23.94
N ALA A 98 -26.02 -17.55 23.65
CA ALA A 98 -26.13 -18.79 24.41
C ALA A 98 -25.76 -18.61 25.89
N MET A 99 -24.66 -17.90 26.17
CA MET A 99 -24.26 -17.57 27.54
C MET A 99 -25.30 -16.69 28.25
N THR A 100 -25.85 -15.70 27.55
CA THR A 100 -26.90 -14.81 28.10
C THR A 100 -28.14 -15.61 28.50
N SER A 101 -28.57 -16.55 27.66
CA SER A 101 -29.70 -17.44 27.97
C SER A 101 -29.40 -18.35 29.17
N ALA A 102 -28.18 -18.91 29.26
CA ALA A 102 -27.77 -19.74 30.39
C ALA A 102 -27.79 -18.95 31.71
N ILE A 103 -27.28 -17.72 31.72
CA ILE A 103 -27.29 -16.83 32.89
C ILE A 103 -28.74 -16.50 33.30
N SER A 104 -29.61 -16.20 32.35
CA SER A 104 -31.03 -15.92 32.63
C SER A 104 -31.74 -17.12 33.27
N ASN A 105 -31.49 -18.33 32.76
CA ASN A 105 -32.03 -19.56 33.32
C ASN A 105 -31.53 -19.80 34.76
N LEU A 106 -30.23 -19.65 35.01
CA LEU A 106 -29.65 -19.80 36.35
C LEU A 106 -30.22 -18.76 37.33
N THR A 107 -30.38 -17.51 36.89
CA THR A 107 -30.96 -16.44 37.70
C THR A 107 -32.39 -16.78 38.12
N THR A 108 -33.17 -17.33 37.19
CA THR A 108 -34.54 -17.79 37.47
C THR A 108 -34.55 -18.90 38.52
N LEU A 109 -33.70 -19.92 38.36
CA LEU A 109 -33.62 -21.05 39.30
C LEU A 109 -33.21 -20.60 40.71
N VAL A 110 -32.22 -19.72 40.81
CA VAL A 110 -31.78 -19.16 42.10
C VAL A 110 -32.92 -18.37 42.75
N THR A 111 -33.65 -17.57 41.98
CA THR A 111 -34.79 -16.80 42.49
C THR A 111 -35.89 -17.72 43.04
N GLN A 112 -36.20 -18.82 42.33
CA GLN A 112 -37.18 -19.82 42.77
C GLN A 112 -36.72 -20.57 44.03
N ALA A 113 -35.45 -20.94 44.11
CA ALA A 113 -34.88 -21.60 45.28
C ALA A 113 -34.96 -20.69 46.53
N LEU A 114 -34.67 -19.40 46.39
CA LEU A 114 -34.76 -18.44 47.50
C LEU A 114 -36.20 -18.21 47.98
N GLN A 115 -37.18 -18.25 47.08
CA GLN A 115 -38.60 -18.11 47.44
C GLN A 115 -39.11 -19.34 48.18
N SER A 116 -38.72 -20.54 47.74
CA SER A 116 -39.13 -21.79 48.37
C SER A 116 -38.53 -21.98 49.77
N THR A 117 -37.32 -21.48 50.03
CA THR A 117 -36.74 -21.48 51.40
C THR A 117 -37.41 -20.49 52.34
N LYS A 118 -37.93 -19.36 51.85
CA LYS A 118 -38.62 -18.35 52.67
C LYS A 118 -40.07 -18.73 53.04
N GLY A 119 -40.68 -19.64 52.30
CA GLY A 119 -42.04 -20.14 52.59
C GLY A 119 -42.07 -21.36 53.53
N ALA A 120 -40.91 -21.83 53.99
CA ALA A 120 -40.77 -23.00 54.86
C ALA A 120 -40.43 -22.66 56.32
N GLU A 121 -40.30 -21.38 56.65
CA GLU A 121 -40.21 -20.82 58.02
C GLU A 121 -41.57 -20.30 58.48
#